data_AF-A0AAV2YT60-F1
#
_entry.id   AF-A0AAV2YT60-F1
#
_cell.length_a   1.000
_cell.length_b   1.000
_cell.length_c   1.000
_cell.angle_alpha   90.00
_cell.angle_beta   90.00
_cell.angle_gamma   90.00
#
_symmetry.space_group_name_H-M   'P 1'
#
loop_
_entity.id
_entity.type
_entity.pdbx_description
1 polymer ?
#
loop_
_entity_poly.entity_id
_entity_poly.type
_entity_poly.pdbx_seq_one_letter_code
_entity_poly.pdbx_strand_id
1 'polypeptide(L)'
;RYVEEATVNEAEYRGAKRRLNLAIQREVQHVILCGDSNLVIRQLRGDMACNTPALKILKIFKTNPFLHMKREFNQPVDLLAGQALQRQQGADLIPSYLISDLQDLN
;
A
#
# COMPACT_ATOMS: atom_id res chain seq x y z
N ARG A 1 -6.43 -22.19 13.05
CA ARG A 1 -5.22 -21.67 12.38
C ARG A 1 -5.16 -20.20 12.74
N TYR A 2 -4.31 -19.80 13.69
CA TYR A 2 -4.20 -18.42 14.14
C TYR A 2 -3.59 -17.63 12.97
N VAL A 3 -4.41 -16.81 12.30
CA VAL A 3 -3.89 -15.82 11.36
C VAL A 3 -3.26 -14.77 12.26
N GLU A 4 -1.95 -14.54 12.16
CA GLU A 4 -1.36 -13.36 12.79
C GLU A 4 -2.11 -12.15 12.24
N GLU A 5 -2.99 -11.57 13.07
CA GLU A 5 -3.71 -10.35 12.74
C GLU A 5 -2.66 -9.24 12.62
N ALA A 6 -2.26 -8.97 11.37
CA ALA A 6 -1.38 -7.86 11.07
C ALA A 6 -2.07 -6.57 11.54
N THR A 7 -1.34 -5.77 12.32
CA THR A 7 -1.83 -4.43 12.68
C THR A 7 -2.09 -3.60 11.42
N VAL A 8 -2.98 -2.59 11.50
CA VAL A 8 -3.29 -1.70 10.36
C VAL A 8 -2.02 -1.16 9.70
N ASN A 9 -1.06 -0.70 10.52
CA ASN A 9 0.22 -0.20 10.05
C ASN A 9 1.00 -1.27 9.27
N GLU A 10 1.00 -2.51 9.74
CA GLU A 10 1.69 -3.60 9.06
C GLU A 10 1.02 -3.96 7.72
N ALA A 11 -0.31 -3.94 7.66
CA ALA A 11 -1.04 -4.12 6.40
C ALA A 11 -0.71 -3.00 5.39
N GLU A 12 -0.64 -1.75 5.85
CA GLU A 12 -0.25 -0.60 5.03
C GLU A 12 1.18 -0.73 4.51
N TYR A 13 2.14 -1.14 5.36
CA TYR A 13 3.52 -1.38 4.93
C TYR A 13 3.62 -2.51 3.91
N ARG A 14 2.92 -3.62 4.13
CA ARG A 14 2.88 -4.75 3.19
C ARG A 14 2.30 -4.31 1.84
N GLY A 15 1.23 -3.50 1.86
CA GLY A 15 0.62 -2.93 0.67
C GLY A 15 1.58 -2.00 -0.11
N ALA A 16 2.26 -1.09 0.58
CA ALA A 16 3.25 -0.19 -0.02
C ALA A 16 4.41 -0.97 -0.66
N LYS A 17 4.99 -1.94 0.06
CA LYS A 17 6.06 -2.81 -0.44
C LYS A 17 5.64 -3.60 -1.68
N ARG A 18 4.41 -4.13 -1.71
CA ARG A 18 3.90 -4.89 -2.87
C ARG A 18 3.80 -4.01 -4.11
N ARG A 19 3.26 -2.79 -3.98
CA ARG A 19 3.18 -1.82 -5.08
C ARG A 19 4.57 -1.44 -5.60
N LEU A 20 5.49 -1.21 -4.70
CA LEU A 20 6.87 -0.88 -5.04
C LEU A 20 7.56 -1.99 -5.82
N ASN A 21 7.46 -3.24 -5.34
CA ASN A 21 8.01 -4.39 -6.04
C ASN A 21 7.40 -4.56 -7.44
N LEU A 22 6.10 -4.30 -7.58
CA LEU A 22 5.42 -4.33 -8.88
C LEU A 22 5.97 -3.25 -9.83
N ALA A 23 6.25 -2.05 -9.32
CA ALA A 23 6.86 -0.99 -10.11
C ALA A 23 8.28 -1.37 -10.57
N ILE A 24 9.10 -1.99 -9.71
CA ILE A 24 10.41 -2.55 -10.10
C ILE A 24 10.24 -3.58 -11.22
N GLN A 25 9.31 -4.53 -11.04
CA GLN A 25 9.05 -5.61 -12.01
C GLN A 25 8.56 -5.09 -13.36
N ARG A 26 7.88 -3.94 -13.37
CA ARG A 26 7.40 -3.26 -14.59
C ARG A 26 8.41 -2.23 -15.12
N GLU A 27 9.61 -2.15 -14.56
CA GLU A 27 10.68 -1.22 -14.95
C GLU A 27 10.25 0.26 -14.91
N VAL A 28 9.28 0.60 -14.05
CA VAL A 28 8.78 1.96 -13.91
C VAL A 28 9.84 2.82 -13.21
N GLN A 29 10.37 3.80 -13.92
CA GLN A 29 11.45 4.68 -13.45
C GLN A 29 10.97 5.72 -12.43
N HIS A 30 9.73 6.19 -12.59
CA HIS A 30 9.16 7.25 -11.75
C HIS A 30 7.84 6.79 -11.15
N VAL A 31 7.80 6.70 -9.83
CA VAL A 31 6.62 6.33 -9.05
C VAL A 31 6.39 7.40 -8.01
N ILE A 32 5.16 7.85 -7.88
CA ILE A 32 4.71 8.65 -6.74
C ILE A 32 3.88 7.73 -5.86
N LEU A 33 4.27 7.57 -4.60
CA LEU A 33 3.50 6.75 -3.66
C LEU A 33 2.65 7.65 -2.78
N CYS A 34 1.34 7.54 -2.93
CA CYS A 34 0.35 8.26 -2.15
C CYS A 34 -0.29 7.33 -1.10
N GLY A 35 -0.58 7.87 0.08
CA GLY A 35 -1.30 7.15 1.13
C GLY A 35 -1.82 8.09 2.20
N ASP A 36 -2.85 7.67 2.92
CA ASP A 36 -3.46 8.44 4.02
C ASP A 36 -2.83 8.16 5.39
N SER A 37 -1.98 7.14 5.48
CA SER A 37 -1.21 6.86 6.69
C SER A 37 -0.02 7.81 6.84
N ASN A 38 -0.22 8.88 7.60
CA ASN A 38 0.82 9.86 7.90
C ASN A 38 2.07 9.21 8.55
N LEU A 39 1.89 8.17 9.37
CA LEU A 39 3.02 7.44 9.97
C LEU A 39 3.86 6.75 8.90
N VAL A 40 3.22 5.94 8.05
CA VAL A 40 3.88 5.20 6.97
C VAL A 40 4.56 6.17 6.02
N ILE A 41 3.88 7.23 5.58
CA ILE A 41 4.45 8.23 4.66
C ILE A 41 5.69 8.92 5.25
N ARG A 42 5.67 9.33 6.52
CA ARG A 42 6.83 9.96 7.18
C ARG A 42 8.00 9.00 7.35
N GLN A 43 7.74 7.74 7.67
CA GLN A 43 8.79 6.71 7.75
C GLN A 43 9.38 6.39 6.37
N LEU A 44 8.56 6.42 5.31
CA LEU A 44 9.01 6.22 3.93
C LEU A 44 9.92 7.36 3.42
N ARG A 45 9.60 8.61 3.79
CA ARG A 45 10.45 9.79 3.48
C ARG A 45 11.77 9.80 4.27
N GLY A 46 11.82 9.07 5.37
CA GLY A 46 12.94 9.14 6.32
C GLY A 46 12.81 10.28 7.33
N ASP A 47 11.65 10.93 7.44
CA ASP A 47 11.35 11.96 8.44
C ASP A 47 11.33 11.38 9.87
N MET A 48 11.11 10.07 9.99
CA MET A 48 11.03 9.34 11.24
C MET A 48 11.72 7.98 11.13
N ALA A 49 12.38 7.56 12.21
CA ALA A 49 12.96 6.23 12.29
C ALA A 49 11.88 5.14 12.22
N CYS A 50 12.18 4.07 11.49
CA CYS A 50 11.35 2.89 11.46
C CYS A 50 12.18 1.68 11.90
N ASN A 51 11.70 1.00 12.95
CA ASN A 51 12.35 -0.17 13.51
C ASN A 51 11.85 -1.49 12.89
N THR A 52 10.87 -1.46 11.97
CA THR A 52 10.38 -2.70 11.35
C THR A 52 11.29 -3.15 10.19
N PRO A 53 11.74 -4.42 10.17
CA PRO A 53 12.59 -4.97 9.12
C PRO A 53 12.00 -4.85 7.69
N ALA A 54 10.67 -4.74 7.60
CA ALA A 54 9.92 -4.67 6.35
C ALA A 54 10.33 -3.48 5.46
N LEU A 55 10.86 -2.39 6.02
CA LEU A 55 11.21 -1.18 5.27
C LEU A 55 12.65 -1.11 4.74
N LYS A 56 13.48 -2.14 4.93
CA LYS A 56 14.85 -2.13 4.37
C LYS A 56 14.88 -2.01 2.83
N ILE A 57 13.85 -2.51 2.15
CA ILE A 57 13.72 -2.48 0.67
C ILE A 57 13.45 -1.06 0.15
N LEU A 58 12.93 -0.15 0.99
CA LEU A 58 12.53 1.20 0.58
C LEU A 58 13.70 2.16 0.41
N LYS A 59 14.92 1.78 0.84
CA LYS A 59 16.13 2.54 0.55
C LYS A 59 16.40 2.69 -0.96
N ILE A 60 15.83 1.81 -1.79
CA ILE A 60 15.97 1.83 -3.24
C ILE A 60 15.18 3.00 -3.87
N PHE A 61 14.14 3.50 -3.20
CA PHE A 61 13.22 4.52 -3.72
C PHE A 61 13.32 5.86 -2.98
N LYS A 62 14.46 6.14 -2.35
CA LYS A 62 14.70 7.40 -1.63
C LYS A 62 14.52 8.65 -2.50
N THR A 63 14.64 8.50 -3.82
CA THR A 63 14.49 9.58 -4.81
C THR A 63 13.05 9.84 -5.21
N ASN A 64 12.11 8.96 -4.85
CA ASN A 64 10.72 9.05 -5.26
C ASN A 64 9.89 9.87 -4.27
N PRO A 65 8.98 10.73 -4.75
CA PRO A 65 8.10 11.48 -3.85
C PRO A 65 7.09 10.55 -3.18
N PHE A 66 7.03 10.63 -1.86
CA PHE A 66 5.96 10.05 -1.05
C PHE A 66 4.99 11.17 -0.66
N LEU A 67 3.70 11.01 -0.89
CA LEU A 67 2.68 12.03 -0.62
C LEU A 67 1.64 11.53 0.38
N HIS A 68 1.36 12.37 1.37
CA HIS A 68 0.23 12.14 2.26
C HIS A 68 -1.02 12.74 1.62
N MET A 69 -2.09 11.96 1.55
CA MET A 69 -3.40 12.41 1.07
C MET A 69 -4.45 12.24 2.16
N LYS A 70 -5.53 13.01 2.11
CA LYS A 70 -6.64 12.77 3.04
C LYS A 70 -7.30 11.42 2.72
N ARG A 71 -7.84 10.77 3.76
CA ARG A 71 -8.52 9.48 3.65
C ARG A 71 -9.67 9.47 2.65
N GLU A 72 -10.39 10.59 2.50
CA GLU A 72 -11.45 10.75 1.48
C GLU A 72 -10.96 10.54 0.05
N PHE A 73 -9.67 10.78 -0.22
CA PHE A 73 -9.06 10.56 -1.54
C PHE A 73 -8.38 9.18 -1.65
N ASN A 74 -8.28 8.42 -0.56
CA ASN A 74 -7.71 7.07 -0.54
C ASN A 74 -8.78 5.95 -0.57
N GLN A 75 -10.05 6.32 -0.80
CA GLN A 75 -11.20 5.39 -0.86
C GLN A 75 -10.98 4.18 -1.78
N PRO A 76 -10.39 4.31 -2.99
CA PRO A 76 -10.05 3.15 -3.82
C PRO A 76 -9.17 2.11 -3.12
N VAL A 77 -8.16 2.57 -2.37
CA VAL A 77 -7.23 1.68 -1.68
C VAL A 77 -7.92 1.02 -0.49
N ASP A 78 -8.76 1.75 0.24
CA ASP A 78 -9.59 1.22 1.32
C ASP A 78 -10.55 0.13 0.80
N LEU A 79 -11.16 0.32 -0.36
CA LEU A 79 -12.00 -0.67 -1.01
C LEU A 79 -11.21 -1.95 -1.33
N LEU A 80 -10.04 -1.81 -1.95
CA LEU A 80 -9.17 -2.94 -2.30
C LEU A 80 -8.69 -3.70 -1.05
N ALA A 81 -8.34 -2.98 0.02
CA ALA A 81 -7.94 -3.58 1.29
C ALA A 81 -9.10 -4.33 1.95
N GLY A 82 -10.30 -3.73 1.99
CA GLY A 82 -11.51 -4.37 2.50
C GLY A 82 -11.87 -5.63 1.73
N GLN A 83 -11.75 -5.62 0.40
CA GLN A 83 -11.96 -6.82 -0.41
C GLN A 83 -10.89 -7.90 -0.19
N ALA A 84 -9.62 -7.52 -0.02
CA ALA A 84 -8.58 -8.50 0.30
C ALA A 84 -8.88 -9.20 1.63
N LEU A 85 -9.40 -8.46 2.61
CA LEU A 85 -9.83 -9.01 3.89
C LEU A 85 -11.06 -9.93 3.72
N GLN A 86 -12.05 -9.52 2.93
CA GLN A 86 -13.24 -10.34 2.61
C GLN A 86 -12.86 -11.64 1.89
N ARG A 87 -11.95 -11.58 0.89
CA ARG A 87 -11.39 -12.78 0.22
C ARG A 87 -10.76 -13.75 1.20
N GLN A 88 -9.99 -13.21 2.15
CA GLN A 88 -9.33 -14.03 3.17
C GLN A 88 -10.34 -14.69 4.12
N GLN A 89 -11.49 -14.05 4.35
CA GLN A 89 -12.58 -14.55 5.20
C GLN A 89 -13.59 -15.42 4.44
N GLY A 90 -13.43 -15.60 3.12
CA GLY A 90 -14.31 -16.43 2.29
C GLY A 90 -15.66 -15.79 1.92
N ALA A 91 -15.76 -14.46 1.97
CA ALA A 91 -16.98 -13.72 1.63
C ALA A 91 -17.11 -13.40 0.13
N ASP A 92 -18.35 -13.24 -0.35
CA ASP A 92 -18.67 -12.88 -1.73
C ASP A 92 -18.12 -11.50 -2.12
N LEU A 93 -17.52 -11.43 -3.30
CA LEU A 93 -16.77 -10.27 -3.78
C LEU A 93 -17.63 -9.31 -4.57
N ILE A 94 -17.34 -8.01 -4.43
CA ILE A 94 -17.81 -6.97 -5.35
C ILE A 94 -17.27 -7.30 -6.76
N PRO A 95 -18.06 -7.08 -7.84
CA PRO A 95 -17.69 -7.47 -9.19
C PRO A 95 -16.31 -6.99 -9.65
N SER A 96 -15.59 -7.84 -10.39
CA SER A 96 -14.21 -7.61 -10.85
C SER A 96 -14.03 -6.38 -11.73
N TYR A 97 -15.08 -5.92 -12.44
CA TYR A 97 -14.99 -4.73 -13.29
C TYR A 97 -14.74 -3.45 -12.47
N LEU A 98 -15.33 -3.32 -11.28
CA LEU A 98 -15.11 -2.18 -10.38
C LEU A 98 -13.67 -2.10 -9.84
N ILE A 99 -12.94 -3.22 -9.92
CA ILE A 99 -11.56 -3.38 -9.43
C ILE A 99 -10.56 -3.03 -10.53
N SER A 100 -10.89 -3.34 -11.81
CA SER A 100 -10.03 -3.00 -12.95
C SER A 100 -9.80 -1.50 -13.05
N ASP A 101 -10.88 -0.72 -12.91
CA ASP A 101 -10.82 0.75 -12.97
C ASP A 101 -9.91 1.36 -11.88
N LEU A 102 -9.73 0.67 -10.75
CA LEU A 102 -8.82 1.10 -9.68
C LEU A 102 -7.36 0.67 -9.91
N GLN A 103 -7.13 -0.33 -10.75
CA GLN A 103 -5.79 -0.74 -11.19
C GLN A 103 -5.27 0.14 -12.33
N ASP A 104 -6.17 0.79 -13.05
CA ASP A 104 -5.89 1.65 -14.21
C ASP A 104 -5.74 3.14 -13.85
N LEU A 105 -5.76 3.50 -12.56
CA LEU A 105 -5.31 4.82 -12.07
C LEU A 105 -3.78 4.91 -12.15
N ASN A 106 -3.27 4.96 -13.38
CA ASN A 106 -1.94 5.45 -13.74
C ASN A 106 -2.00 6.97 -13.96
#